data_AF-A0A7S2PF51-F1
#
_entry.id   AF-A0A7S2PF51-F1
#
_cell.length_a   1.000
_cell.length_b   1.000
_cell.length_c   1.000
_cell.angle_alpha   90.00
_cell.angle_beta   90.00
_cell.angle_gamma   90.00
#
_symmetry.space_group_name_H-M   'P 1'
#
loop_
_entity.id
_entity.type
_entity.pdbx_description
1 polymer ?
#
loop_
_entity_poly.entity_id
_entity_poly.type
_entity_poly.pdbx_seq_one_letter_code
_entity_poly.pdbx_strand_id
1 'polypeptide(L)'
;PTLTERYAAAIGAEFQRKGANAILGPSLDVGRIMQGGRNSENLLGEEPGLGAAHAAAYIRGMQGAGVACVAKHWVMNTQETNRNSHNNNANERVRFEIHYAAFQAASDEGLAGVMCAYNGVNGQRACENEWLLKGDLKAHLGFNGFVMSDWWAVMDKAAAATSGLDLMMPGNNPSGNTPIWTEEDLRNIAGESGLDAMAAAFLRGMIGSS
;
A
#
# COMPACT_ATOMS: atom_id res chain seq x y z
N PRO A 1 -16.66 -9.73 -10.41
CA PRO A 1 -16.80 -8.37 -9.84
C PRO A 1 -17.99 -8.16 -8.88
N THR A 2 -19.25 -8.38 -9.28
CA THR A 2 -20.43 -8.09 -8.42
C THR A 2 -20.43 -8.82 -7.08
N LEU A 3 -20.05 -10.10 -7.06
CA LEU A 3 -19.95 -10.86 -5.81
C LEU A 3 -18.83 -10.34 -4.91
N THR A 4 -17.72 -9.88 -5.48
CA THR A 4 -16.59 -9.29 -4.73
C THR A 4 -16.99 -8.01 -4.04
N GLU A 5 -17.75 -7.14 -4.70
CA GLU A 5 -18.26 -5.91 -4.11
C GLU A 5 -19.20 -6.21 -2.91
N ARG A 6 -20.13 -7.16 -3.09
CA ARG A 6 -21.03 -7.60 -2.02
C ARG A 6 -20.28 -8.24 -0.85
N TYR A 7 -19.25 -9.03 -1.13
CA TYR A 7 -18.40 -9.65 -0.12
C TYR A 7 -17.63 -8.59 0.68
N ALA A 8 -17.02 -7.62 0.00
CA ALA A 8 -16.30 -6.53 0.62
C ALA A 8 -17.23 -5.66 1.49
N ALA A 9 -18.43 -5.34 1.01
CA ALA A 9 -19.44 -4.60 1.79
C ALA A 9 -19.88 -5.36 3.05
N ALA A 10 -20.03 -6.69 2.97
CA ALA A 10 -20.37 -7.51 4.13
C ALA A 10 -19.26 -7.48 5.21
N ILE A 11 -17.99 -7.56 4.79
CA ILE A 11 -16.85 -7.40 5.71
C ILE A 11 -16.82 -5.98 6.30
N GLY A 12 -17.03 -4.96 5.46
CA GLY A 12 -17.07 -3.57 5.89
C GLY A 12 -18.10 -3.31 6.98
N ALA A 13 -19.29 -3.92 6.87
CA ALA A 13 -20.32 -3.85 7.90
C ALA A 13 -19.87 -4.46 9.24
N GLU A 14 -19.06 -5.53 9.23
CA GLU A 14 -18.46 -6.08 10.45
C GLU A 14 -17.39 -5.15 11.06
N PHE A 15 -16.54 -4.55 10.22
CA PHE A 15 -15.51 -3.61 10.64
C PHE A 15 -16.13 -2.38 11.31
N GLN A 16 -17.16 -1.80 10.69
CA GLN A 16 -17.96 -0.72 11.27
C GLN A 16 -18.51 -1.09 12.64
N ARG A 17 -19.14 -2.27 12.77
CA ARG A 17 -19.73 -2.73 14.04
C ARG A 17 -18.67 -2.89 15.14
N LYS A 18 -17.44 -3.24 14.78
CA LYS A 18 -16.31 -3.39 15.72
C LYS A 18 -15.57 -2.08 16.00
N GLY A 19 -15.92 -0.98 15.32
CA GLY A 19 -15.24 0.31 15.43
C GLY A 19 -13.86 0.34 14.76
N ALA A 20 -13.59 -0.52 13.79
CA ALA A 20 -12.34 -0.51 13.03
C ALA A 20 -12.45 0.41 11.81
N ASN A 21 -11.58 1.42 11.71
CA ASN A 21 -11.66 2.45 10.68
C ASN A 21 -11.08 2.03 9.31
N ALA A 22 -10.14 1.09 9.31
CA ALA A 22 -9.45 0.66 8.10
C ALA A 22 -9.30 -0.86 8.06
N ILE A 23 -9.33 -1.43 6.85
CA ILE A 23 -8.93 -2.80 6.58
C ILE A 23 -7.57 -2.82 5.87
N LEU A 24 -6.70 -3.72 6.29
CA LEU A 24 -5.39 -3.96 5.68
C LEU A 24 -5.52 -4.88 4.47
N GLY A 25 -6.27 -4.43 3.47
CA GLY A 25 -6.51 -5.12 2.23
C GLY A 25 -7.31 -4.26 1.23
N PRO A 26 -7.51 -4.79 0.02
CA PRO A 26 -7.16 -6.16 -0.41
C PRO A 26 -5.66 -6.34 -0.70
N SER A 27 -5.19 -7.60 -0.75
CA SER A 27 -3.87 -7.90 -1.32
C SER A 27 -3.98 -7.95 -2.85
N LEU A 28 -3.19 -7.12 -3.53
CA LEU A 28 -3.13 -6.89 -4.97
C LEU A 28 -1.79 -7.33 -5.56
N ASP A 29 -1.03 -8.18 -4.87
CA ASP A 29 0.15 -8.81 -5.46
C ASP A 29 -0.26 -9.84 -6.53
N VAL A 30 0.49 -9.89 -7.62
CA VAL A 30 0.29 -10.86 -8.69
C VAL A 30 0.82 -12.22 -8.26
N GLY A 31 0.02 -13.27 -8.44
CA GLY A 31 0.38 -14.67 -8.18
C GLY A 31 1.42 -15.23 -9.17
N ARG A 32 2.59 -14.59 -9.27
CA ARG A 32 3.66 -14.90 -10.24
C ARG A 32 4.26 -16.30 -10.05
N ILE A 33 4.38 -16.75 -8.80
CA ILE A 33 5.03 -18.01 -8.43
C ILE A 33 3.97 -18.88 -7.77
N MET A 34 3.68 -20.06 -8.31
CA MET A 34 2.63 -20.95 -7.79
C MET A 34 2.86 -21.37 -6.34
N GLN A 35 4.12 -21.47 -5.91
CA GLN A 35 4.52 -21.79 -4.53
C GLN A 35 4.51 -20.56 -3.60
N GLY A 36 4.05 -19.39 -4.07
CA GLY A 36 3.92 -18.19 -3.27
C GLY A 36 3.01 -18.43 -2.06
N GLY A 37 3.58 -18.35 -0.86
CA GLY A 37 2.89 -18.72 0.39
C GLY A 37 1.67 -17.85 0.74
N ARG A 38 1.50 -16.70 0.06
CA ARG A 38 0.38 -15.76 0.24
C ARG A 38 -0.50 -15.62 -1.01
N ASN A 39 -0.34 -16.48 -2.02
CA ASN A 39 -1.21 -16.44 -3.19
C ASN A 39 -2.69 -16.58 -2.85
N SER A 40 -3.03 -17.27 -1.76
CA SER A 40 -4.43 -17.47 -1.33
C SER A 40 -5.13 -16.20 -0.83
N GLU A 41 -4.37 -15.19 -0.37
CA GLU A 41 -4.95 -13.91 0.07
C GLU A 41 -4.93 -12.84 -1.03
N ASN A 42 -4.15 -13.07 -2.09
CA ASN A 42 -4.12 -12.19 -3.24
C ASN A 42 -5.47 -12.23 -3.93
N LEU A 43 -6.11 -11.07 -4.01
CA LEU A 43 -7.34 -10.88 -4.76
C LEU A 43 -7.11 -11.15 -6.26
N LEU A 44 -5.85 -11.03 -6.69
CA LEU A 44 -5.40 -11.38 -8.03
C LEU A 44 -4.99 -12.85 -8.10
N GLY A 45 -5.27 -13.47 -9.24
CA GLY A 45 -4.50 -14.62 -9.69
C GLY A 45 -3.19 -14.15 -10.35
N GLU A 46 -2.84 -14.77 -11.46
CA GLU A 46 -1.72 -14.34 -12.31
C GLU A 46 -2.11 -13.26 -13.33
N GLU A 47 -3.40 -13.06 -13.59
CA GLU A 47 -3.90 -12.22 -14.68
C GLU A 47 -4.25 -10.79 -14.19
N PRO A 48 -3.57 -9.74 -14.70
CA PRO A 48 -3.74 -8.37 -14.22
C PRO A 48 -5.12 -7.77 -14.45
N GLY A 49 -5.78 -8.04 -15.57
CA GLY A 49 -7.08 -7.45 -15.93
C GLY A 49 -8.22 -7.91 -15.03
N LEU A 50 -8.27 -9.20 -14.75
CA LEU A 50 -9.18 -9.81 -13.78
C LEU A 50 -8.92 -9.22 -12.40
N GLY A 51 -7.65 -9.14 -12.03
CA GLY A 51 -7.21 -8.52 -10.80
C GLY A 51 -7.72 -7.08 -10.63
N ALA A 52 -7.56 -6.25 -11.67
CA ALA A 52 -8.06 -4.87 -11.70
C ALA A 52 -9.58 -4.79 -11.54
N ALA A 53 -10.35 -5.63 -12.26
CA ALA A 53 -11.81 -5.65 -12.15
C ALA A 53 -12.30 -6.05 -10.74
N HIS A 54 -11.57 -6.93 -10.05
CA HIS A 54 -11.86 -7.32 -8.68
C HIS A 54 -11.40 -6.28 -7.66
N ALA A 55 -10.25 -5.64 -7.86
CA ALA A 55 -9.76 -4.55 -7.02
C ALA A 55 -10.78 -3.42 -6.97
N ALA A 56 -11.21 -2.91 -8.13
CA ALA A 56 -12.19 -1.83 -8.20
C ALA A 56 -13.50 -2.17 -7.47
N ALA A 57 -14.02 -3.38 -7.69
CA ALA A 57 -15.22 -3.86 -7.00
C ALA A 57 -15.03 -3.99 -5.49
N TYR A 58 -13.87 -4.44 -5.02
CA TYR A 58 -13.58 -4.56 -3.60
C TYR A 58 -13.53 -3.18 -2.92
N ILE A 59 -12.84 -2.22 -3.54
CA ILE A 59 -12.72 -0.84 -3.02
C ILE A 59 -14.11 -0.20 -2.88
N ARG A 60 -14.95 -0.26 -3.92
CA ARG A 60 -16.32 0.25 -3.85
C ARG A 60 -17.13 -0.36 -2.71
N GLY A 61 -17.10 -1.69 -2.58
CA GLY A 61 -17.88 -2.40 -1.58
C GLY A 61 -17.46 -2.07 -0.14
N MET A 62 -16.16 -2.11 0.12
CA MET A 62 -15.62 -1.87 1.46
C MET A 62 -15.69 -0.40 1.87
N GLN A 63 -15.25 0.53 1.00
CA GLN A 63 -15.26 1.96 1.30
C GLN A 63 -16.69 2.52 1.28
N GLY A 64 -17.59 1.95 0.46
CA GLY A 64 -19.02 2.25 0.50
C GLY A 64 -19.70 1.87 1.82
N ALA A 65 -19.12 0.93 2.58
CA ALA A 65 -19.50 0.62 3.96
C ALA A 65 -18.81 1.53 5.00
N GLY A 66 -18.09 2.57 4.58
CA GLY A 66 -17.42 3.55 5.44
C GLY A 66 -16.09 3.07 6.03
N VAL A 67 -15.48 2.00 5.52
CA VAL A 67 -14.20 1.46 6.01
C VAL A 67 -13.11 1.73 4.99
N ALA A 68 -12.04 2.42 5.40
CA ALA A 68 -10.92 2.75 4.53
C ALA A 68 -10.20 1.46 4.07
N CYS A 69 -9.94 1.35 2.76
CA CYS A 69 -9.10 0.27 2.23
C CYS A 69 -7.63 0.67 2.23
N VAL A 70 -6.77 -0.22 2.69
CA VAL A 70 -5.32 -0.13 2.51
C VAL A 70 -4.85 -1.26 1.59
N ALA A 71 -4.76 -0.99 0.29
CA ALA A 71 -4.34 -2.00 -0.68
C ALA A 71 -2.85 -2.34 -0.49
N LYS A 72 -2.50 -3.62 -0.61
CA LYS A 72 -1.14 -4.11 -0.30
C LYS A 72 -0.70 -5.21 -1.26
N HIS A 73 0.57 -5.55 -1.39
CA HIS A 73 1.72 -4.82 -0.88
C HIS A 73 2.36 -4.14 -2.08
N TRP A 74 2.56 -2.82 -2.03
CA TRP A 74 3.18 -2.05 -3.10
C TRP A 74 4.72 -2.10 -2.99
N VAL A 75 5.44 -2.86 -3.81
CA VAL A 75 4.97 -3.69 -4.91
C VAL A 75 5.88 -4.89 -5.16
N MET A 76 5.33 -5.90 -5.85
CA MET A 76 6.02 -7.13 -6.26
C MET A 76 6.43 -8.02 -5.09
N ASN A 77 5.61 -8.10 -4.04
CA ASN A 77 5.82 -9.01 -2.92
C ASN A 77 5.32 -10.44 -3.27
N THR A 78 5.92 -11.04 -4.30
CA THR A 78 5.42 -12.29 -4.90
C THR A 78 5.99 -13.57 -4.28
N GLN A 79 6.85 -13.47 -3.26
CA GLN A 79 7.42 -14.61 -2.56
C GLN A 79 7.66 -14.30 -1.08
N GLU A 80 7.48 -15.30 -0.23
CA GLU A 80 7.69 -15.14 1.21
C GLU A 80 9.14 -15.33 1.63
N THR A 81 9.85 -16.21 0.92
CA THR A 81 11.25 -16.50 1.22
C THR A 81 12.09 -15.24 1.10
N ASN A 82 12.69 -14.81 2.21
CA ASN A 82 13.52 -13.61 2.30
C ASN A 82 12.79 -12.31 1.91
N ARG A 83 11.46 -12.20 2.11
CA ARG A 83 10.68 -10.99 1.74
C ARG A 83 11.24 -9.67 2.29
N ASN A 84 11.97 -9.72 3.41
CA ASN A 84 12.59 -8.56 4.05
C ASN A 84 13.95 -8.14 3.46
N SER A 85 14.53 -8.93 2.55
CA SER A 85 15.89 -8.71 2.04
C SER A 85 16.08 -9.00 0.56
N HIS A 86 15.17 -9.72 -0.10
CA HIS A 86 15.29 -9.95 -1.54
C HIS A 86 14.98 -8.67 -2.32
N ASN A 87 15.52 -8.60 -3.54
CA ASN A 87 15.30 -7.50 -4.46
C ASN A 87 14.73 -8.03 -5.79
N ASN A 88 13.57 -7.52 -6.18
CA ASN A 88 12.95 -7.81 -7.46
C ASN A 88 13.48 -6.86 -8.52
N ASN A 89 13.86 -7.39 -9.69
CA ASN A 89 14.23 -6.57 -10.84
C ASN A 89 13.17 -6.71 -11.92
N ALA A 90 12.59 -5.59 -12.33
CA ALA A 90 11.56 -5.55 -13.37
C ALA A 90 11.73 -4.27 -14.18
N ASN A 91 11.59 -4.36 -15.51
CA ASN A 91 11.53 -3.20 -16.38
C ASN A 91 10.19 -2.48 -16.26
N GLU A 92 10.08 -1.29 -16.83
CA GLU A 92 8.89 -0.45 -16.78
C GLU A 92 7.64 -1.17 -17.29
N ARG A 93 7.74 -1.80 -18.45
CA ARG A 93 6.63 -2.54 -19.05
C ARG A 93 6.04 -3.58 -18.10
N VAL A 94 6.88 -4.41 -17.48
CA VAL A 94 6.42 -5.45 -16.54
C VAL A 94 5.75 -4.82 -15.32
N ARG A 95 6.29 -3.73 -14.80
CA ARG A 95 5.70 -3.06 -13.63
C ARG A 95 4.32 -2.50 -13.96
N PHE A 96 4.21 -1.73 -15.03
CA PHE A 96 2.96 -1.06 -15.40
C PHE A 96 1.90 -2.02 -15.93
N GLU A 97 2.26 -2.95 -16.82
CA GLU A 97 1.28 -3.86 -17.44
C GLU A 97 0.85 -5.00 -16.52
N ILE A 98 1.71 -5.44 -15.59
CA ILE A 98 1.45 -6.62 -14.75
C ILE A 98 1.17 -6.23 -13.30
N HIS A 99 2.11 -5.54 -12.66
CA HIS A 99 2.07 -5.36 -11.21
C HIS A 99 1.27 -4.14 -10.75
N TYR A 100 1.08 -3.13 -11.60
CA TYR A 100 0.40 -1.89 -11.23
C TYR A 100 -1.07 -1.86 -11.64
N ALA A 101 -1.49 -2.70 -12.59
CA ALA A 101 -2.84 -2.65 -13.16
C ALA A 101 -3.95 -2.68 -12.09
N ALA A 102 -3.81 -3.53 -11.07
CA ALA A 102 -4.78 -3.63 -9.99
C ALA A 102 -4.74 -2.43 -9.03
N PHE A 103 -3.55 -1.89 -8.76
CA PHE A 103 -3.39 -0.68 -7.95
C PHE A 103 -3.91 0.57 -8.67
N GLN A 104 -3.73 0.68 -9.99
CA GLN A 104 -4.32 1.73 -10.81
C GLN A 104 -5.85 1.68 -10.70
N ALA A 105 -6.45 0.51 -10.93
CA ALA A 105 -7.90 0.35 -10.83
C ALA A 105 -8.44 0.62 -9.41
N ALA A 106 -7.68 0.29 -8.37
CA ALA A 106 -8.03 0.66 -7.00
C ALA A 106 -7.94 2.19 -6.78
N SER A 107 -6.89 2.83 -7.28
CA SER A 107 -6.67 4.29 -7.22
C SER A 107 -7.82 5.04 -7.89
N ASP A 108 -8.25 4.58 -9.07
CA ASP A 108 -9.34 5.18 -9.85
C ASP A 108 -10.69 5.15 -9.10
N GLU A 109 -10.87 4.22 -8.16
CA GLU A 109 -12.06 4.12 -7.28
C GLU A 109 -11.89 4.90 -5.96
N GLY A 110 -10.86 5.73 -5.84
CA GLY A 110 -10.61 6.55 -4.66
C GLY A 110 -10.07 5.76 -3.47
N LEU A 111 -9.14 4.84 -3.70
CA LEU A 111 -8.45 4.08 -2.65
C LEU A 111 -7.91 5.00 -1.54
N ALA A 112 -8.24 4.69 -0.29
CA ALA A 112 -7.84 5.48 0.88
C ALA A 112 -6.33 5.38 1.19
N GLY A 113 -5.77 4.17 1.13
CA GLY A 113 -4.39 3.92 1.51
C GLY A 113 -3.71 2.83 0.69
N VAL A 114 -2.38 2.89 0.62
CA VAL A 114 -1.52 1.83 0.07
C VAL A 114 -0.48 1.43 1.11
N MET A 115 -0.21 0.13 1.23
CA MET A 115 0.85 -0.39 2.08
C MET A 115 2.05 -0.78 1.23
N CYS A 116 3.21 -0.14 1.44
CA CYS A 116 4.44 -0.51 0.75
C CYS A 116 5.03 -1.83 1.27
N ALA A 117 5.63 -2.60 0.37
CA ALA A 117 6.13 -3.94 0.62
C ALA A 117 7.49 -3.98 1.35
N TYR A 118 7.84 -5.15 1.86
CA TYR A 118 9.13 -5.40 2.51
C TYR A 118 10.33 -5.40 1.56
N ASN A 119 10.13 -5.89 0.34
CA ASN A 119 11.21 -6.22 -0.58
C ASN A 119 11.84 -4.99 -1.23
N GLY A 120 13.03 -5.21 -1.81
CA GLY A 120 13.63 -4.29 -2.76
C GLY A 120 12.96 -4.39 -4.14
N VAL A 121 12.97 -3.28 -4.86
CA VAL A 121 12.63 -3.19 -6.28
C VAL A 121 13.70 -2.37 -6.99
N ASN A 122 14.35 -2.97 -7.99
CA ASN A 122 15.41 -2.34 -8.78
C ASN A 122 16.52 -1.70 -7.91
N GLY A 123 16.85 -2.32 -6.78
CA GLY A 123 17.95 -1.94 -5.89
C GLY A 123 17.56 -1.11 -4.67
N GLN A 124 16.30 -0.69 -4.52
CA GLN A 124 15.84 0.11 -3.38
C GLN A 124 14.62 -0.51 -2.69
N ARG A 125 14.53 -0.43 -1.36
CA ARG A 125 13.40 -0.96 -0.58
C ARG A 125 12.10 -0.24 -0.95
N ALA A 126 11.00 -0.97 -1.11
CA ALA A 126 9.77 -0.38 -1.63
C ALA A 126 9.23 0.79 -0.78
N CYS A 127 9.38 0.73 0.55
CA CYS A 127 8.99 1.82 1.46
C CYS A 127 9.94 3.03 1.49
N GLU A 128 11.09 2.94 0.82
CA GLU A 128 12.16 3.95 0.79
C GLU A 128 12.51 4.33 -0.65
N ASN A 129 11.64 3.99 -1.61
CA ASN A 129 11.89 4.15 -3.03
C ASN A 129 11.02 5.30 -3.56
N GLU A 130 11.61 6.49 -3.64
CA GLU A 130 10.93 7.70 -4.13
C GLU A 130 10.35 7.51 -5.54
N TRP A 131 11.08 6.80 -6.41
CA TRP A 131 10.62 6.54 -7.76
C TRP A 131 9.36 5.67 -7.77
N LEU A 132 9.23 4.68 -6.88
CA LEU A 132 8.00 3.90 -6.76
C LEU A 132 6.84 4.65 -6.10
N LEU A 133 7.10 5.38 -5.02
CA LEU A 133 6.05 5.97 -4.19
C LEU A 133 5.59 7.33 -4.70
N LYS A 134 6.51 8.25 -5.01
CA LYS A 134 6.15 9.55 -5.59
C LYS A 134 6.00 9.48 -7.10
N GLY A 135 6.93 8.82 -7.79
CA GLY A 135 6.93 8.73 -9.24
C GLY A 135 5.77 7.89 -9.75
N ASP A 136 5.87 6.58 -9.59
CA ASP A 136 4.90 5.65 -10.19
C ASP A 136 3.54 5.77 -9.48
N LEU A 137 3.47 5.60 -8.15
CA LEU A 137 2.18 5.57 -7.43
C LEU A 137 1.46 6.93 -7.40
N LYS A 138 2.08 7.97 -6.84
CA LYS A 138 1.41 9.26 -6.66
C LYS A 138 1.29 10.05 -7.97
N ALA A 139 2.38 10.18 -8.75
CA ALA A 139 2.38 11.03 -9.95
C ALA A 139 1.81 10.33 -11.19
N HIS A 140 2.20 9.08 -11.48
CA HIS A 140 1.71 8.38 -12.68
C HIS A 140 0.33 7.75 -12.50
N LEU A 141 0.11 7.02 -11.40
CA LEU A 141 -1.16 6.36 -11.12
C LEU A 141 -2.22 7.33 -10.54
N GLY A 142 -1.83 8.55 -10.16
CA GLY A 142 -2.73 9.57 -9.63
C GLY A 142 -3.24 9.27 -8.21
N PHE A 143 -2.53 8.43 -7.45
CA PHE A 143 -2.93 8.07 -6.09
C PHE A 143 -2.83 9.27 -5.14
N ASN A 144 -3.96 9.62 -4.49
CA ASN A 144 -4.09 10.82 -3.65
C ASN A 144 -4.28 10.53 -2.15
N GLY A 145 -4.36 9.24 -1.77
CA GLY A 145 -4.44 8.77 -0.39
C GLY A 145 -3.07 8.72 0.30
N PHE A 146 -2.98 7.96 1.39
CA PHE A 146 -1.74 7.81 2.16
C PHE A 146 -0.98 6.51 1.85
N VAL A 147 0.34 6.56 1.94
CA VAL A 147 1.20 5.38 1.91
C VAL A 147 1.61 5.04 3.33
N MET A 148 1.36 3.81 3.75
CA MET A 148 1.86 3.26 5.00
C MET A 148 2.87 2.15 4.77
N SER A 149 3.71 1.86 5.77
CA SER A 149 4.63 0.73 5.69
C SER A 149 3.93 -0.58 6.01
N ASP A 150 4.38 -1.68 5.41
CA ASP A 150 4.20 -2.98 6.08
C ASP A 150 4.93 -2.93 7.44
N TRP A 151 4.55 -3.83 8.34
CA TRP A 151 4.95 -3.79 9.74
C TRP A 151 6.47 -3.95 9.84
N TRP A 152 7.15 -2.91 10.30
CA TRP A 152 8.61 -2.91 10.43
C TRP A 152 9.38 -3.01 9.10
N ALA A 153 8.77 -2.61 7.98
CA ALA A 153 9.43 -2.62 6.67
C ALA A 153 10.43 -1.45 6.46
N VAL A 154 10.32 -0.39 7.27
CA VAL A 154 11.23 0.76 7.22
C VAL A 154 12.56 0.42 7.91
N MET A 155 13.66 0.66 7.22
CA MET A 155 15.03 0.45 7.70
C MET A 155 15.81 1.77 7.76
N ASP A 156 15.58 2.67 6.79
CA ASP A 156 16.12 4.03 6.78
C ASP A 156 14.97 5.05 6.91
N LYS A 157 14.95 5.75 8.05
CA LYS A 157 13.92 6.75 8.35
C LYS A 157 13.98 7.96 7.42
N ALA A 158 15.19 8.41 7.05
CA ALA A 158 15.37 9.59 6.22
C ALA A 158 14.93 9.30 4.79
N ALA A 159 15.33 8.14 4.26
CA ALA A 159 14.89 7.69 2.94
C ALA A 159 13.37 7.51 2.89
N ALA A 160 12.78 6.83 3.88
CA ALA A 160 11.32 6.62 3.91
C ALA A 160 10.53 7.93 3.98
N ALA A 161 10.87 8.83 4.92
CA ALA A 161 10.17 10.10 5.10
C ALA A 161 10.30 11.02 3.86
N THR A 162 11.40 10.95 3.13
CA THR A 162 11.60 11.75 1.91
C THR A 162 11.07 11.07 0.66
N SER A 163 10.83 9.75 0.67
CA SER A 163 10.39 8.98 -0.50
C SER A 163 8.88 8.98 -0.72
N GLY A 164 8.09 9.57 0.18
CA GLY A 164 6.63 9.65 0.05
C GLY A 164 5.87 8.62 0.88
N LEU A 165 6.53 7.99 1.86
CA LEU A 165 5.85 7.30 2.97
C LEU A 165 5.17 8.32 3.88
N ASP A 166 3.90 8.11 4.20
CA ASP A 166 3.12 9.04 5.02
C ASP A 166 2.87 8.51 6.45
N LEU A 167 2.90 7.18 6.64
CA LEU A 167 2.66 6.53 7.93
C LEU A 167 3.57 5.32 8.15
N MET A 168 4.47 5.39 9.14
CA MET A 168 5.25 4.22 9.57
C MET A 168 4.43 3.35 10.54
N MET A 169 4.32 2.06 10.23
CA MET A 169 3.58 1.07 11.02
C MET A 169 4.47 -0.10 11.47
N PRO A 170 4.20 -0.71 12.64
CA PRO A 170 3.18 -0.34 13.64
C PRO A 170 3.58 0.83 14.55
N GLY A 171 4.64 1.56 14.18
CA GLY A 171 5.30 2.55 15.01
C GLY A 171 6.63 2.03 15.53
N ASN A 172 7.17 2.73 16.52
CA ASN A 172 8.50 2.45 17.06
C ASN A 172 8.53 1.06 17.71
N ASN A 173 9.54 0.24 17.37
CA ASN A 173 9.82 -1.00 18.07
C ASN A 173 11.17 -0.88 18.80
N PRO A 174 11.18 -0.48 20.07
CA PRO A 174 12.40 -0.28 20.84
C PRO A 174 13.25 -1.55 21.01
N SER A 175 12.62 -2.72 20.86
CA SER A 175 13.25 -4.03 21.00
C SER A 175 13.68 -4.63 19.64
N GLY A 176 13.38 -3.94 18.53
CA GLY A 176 13.64 -4.41 17.18
C GLY A 176 14.66 -3.54 16.44
N ASN A 177 15.05 -4.00 15.25
CA ASN A 177 15.99 -3.29 14.38
C ASN A 177 15.33 -2.20 13.53
N THR A 178 14.16 -1.68 13.92
CA THR A 178 13.48 -0.62 13.17
C THR A 178 13.84 0.75 13.69
N PRO A 179 13.94 1.76 12.82
CA PRO A 179 14.21 3.12 13.26
C PRO A 179 13.08 3.65 14.15
N ILE A 180 13.45 4.50 15.09
CA ILE A 180 12.53 5.26 15.92
C ILE A 180 12.22 6.58 15.20
N TRP A 181 10.95 6.87 14.99
CA TRP A 181 10.45 8.14 14.49
C TRP A 181 10.02 8.98 15.69
N THR A 182 10.72 10.10 15.90
CA THR A 182 10.30 11.16 16.81
C THR A 182 9.78 12.34 15.99
N GLU A 183 8.98 13.21 16.60
CA GLU A 183 8.52 14.43 15.94
C GLU A 183 9.69 15.31 15.50
N GLU A 184 10.71 15.47 16.36
CA GLU A 184 11.92 16.23 16.06
C GLU A 184 12.67 15.66 14.85
N ASP A 185 12.83 14.33 14.78
CA ASP A 185 13.46 13.67 13.64
C ASP A 185 12.73 13.98 12.33
N LEU A 186 11.40 13.87 12.32
CA LEU A 186 10.62 14.10 11.12
C LEU A 186 10.60 15.57 10.71
N ARG A 187 10.54 16.51 11.67
CA ARG A 187 10.71 17.95 11.40
C ARG A 187 12.06 18.23 10.77
N ASN A 188 13.13 17.60 11.27
CA ASN A 188 14.48 17.79 10.74
C ASN A 188 14.67 17.18 9.34
N ILE A 189 14.02 16.05 9.05
CA ILE A 189 14.16 15.33 7.76
C ILE A 189 13.24 15.91 6.68
N ALA A 190 11.95 16.05 6.99
CA ALA A 190 10.91 16.39 6.00
C ALA A 190 10.49 17.87 6.06
N GLY A 191 10.83 18.58 7.14
CA GLY A 191 10.34 19.94 7.38
C GLY A 191 8.83 20.01 7.65
N GLU A 192 8.34 21.22 7.97
CA GLU A 192 6.92 21.45 8.23
C GLU A 192 6.04 21.06 7.03
N SER A 193 6.44 21.50 5.83
CA SER A 193 5.70 21.23 4.60
C SER A 193 5.61 19.73 4.28
N GLY A 194 6.66 18.96 4.62
CA GLY A 194 6.65 17.52 4.42
C GLY A 194 5.69 16.83 5.39
N LEU A 195 5.73 17.22 6.67
CA LEU A 195 4.79 16.74 7.68
C LEU A 195 3.33 17.08 7.34
N ASP A 196 3.08 18.31 6.89
CA ASP A 196 1.75 18.74 6.45
C ASP A 196 1.27 17.90 5.26
N ALA A 197 2.16 17.59 4.31
CA ALA A 197 1.81 16.76 3.16
C ALA A 197 1.45 15.32 3.58
N MET A 198 2.21 14.73 4.51
CA MET A 198 1.93 13.39 5.06
C MET A 198 0.58 13.37 5.82
N ALA A 199 0.37 14.35 6.71
CA ALA A 199 -0.86 14.48 7.47
C ALA A 199 -2.06 14.71 6.54
N ALA A 200 -1.92 15.56 5.52
CA ALA A 200 -2.97 15.81 4.54
C ALA A 200 -3.29 14.56 3.70
N ALA A 201 -2.29 13.76 3.33
CA ALA A 201 -2.50 12.48 2.63
C ALA A 201 -3.28 11.48 3.51
N PHE A 202 -2.88 11.35 4.79
CA PHE A 202 -3.58 10.51 5.75
C PHE A 202 -5.03 10.95 5.96
N LEU A 203 -5.26 12.24 6.19
CA LEU A 203 -6.60 12.78 6.33
C LEU A 203 -7.42 12.58 5.06
N ARG A 204 -6.90 12.91 3.87
CA ARG A 204 -7.63 12.66 2.60
C ARG A 204 -8.09 11.21 2.48
N GLY A 205 -7.24 10.24 2.82
CA GLY A 205 -7.60 8.83 2.78
C GLY A 205 -8.64 8.43 3.83
N MET A 206 -8.54 8.96 5.04
CA MET A 206 -9.39 8.53 6.17
C MET A 206 -10.74 9.25 6.26
N ILE A 207 -10.81 10.51 5.87
CA ILE A 207 -12.02 11.34 5.97
C ILE A 207 -12.60 11.74 4.61
N GLY A 208 -11.90 11.44 3.51
CA GLY A 208 -12.26 11.85 2.15
C GLY A 208 -11.90 13.31 1.85
N SER A 209 -11.87 13.66 0.57
CA SER A 209 -11.91 15.06 0.14
C SER A 209 -13.37 15.50 0.09
N SER A 210 -13.79 16.37 1.02
CA SER A 210 -15.06 17.09 0.93
C SER A 210 -15.20 17.84 -0.38
#